data_AF-A0A2D0NGA8-F1
#
_entry.id   AF-A0A2D0NGA8-F1
#
_cell.length_a   1.000
_cell.length_b   1.000
_cell.length_c   1.000
_cell.angle_alpha   90.00
_cell.angle_beta   90.00
_cell.angle_gamma   90.00
#
_symmetry.space_group_name_H-M   'P 1'
#
loop_
_entity.id
_entity.type
_entity.pdbx_description
1 polymer ?
#
loop_
_entity_poly.entity_id
_entity_poly.type
_entity_poly.pdbx_seq_one_letter_code
_entity_poly.pdbx_strand_id
1 'polypeptide(L)'
;MIFNIAVENGPDFPAGLSAQNKVHAALAGNLPMAPAADSQLVYTWYSEHNLGNWTASTGLNWNDYRVPYRGLYTLQAKLEYFRKGSRRPYAAFWSNKLTVNAT
;
A
#
# COMPACT_ATOMS: atom_id res chain seq x y z
N MET A 1 8.45 4.19 -14.27
CA MET A 1 8.21 5.23 -13.25
C MET A 1 7.68 4.56 -12.00
N ILE A 2 8.17 4.92 -10.83
CA ILE A 2 7.78 4.37 -9.53
C ILE A 2 7.08 5.50 -8.76
N PHE A 3 6.03 5.19 -8.01
CA PHE A 3 5.48 6.13 -7.04
C PHE A 3 5.97 5.78 -5.64
N ASN A 4 6.09 6.75 -4.76
CA ASN A 4 6.63 6.50 -3.43
C ASN A 4 5.51 6.32 -2.41
N ILE A 5 5.67 5.36 -1.50
CA ILE A 5 4.89 5.26 -0.27
C ILE A 5 5.82 5.51 0.91
N ALA A 6 5.25 6.00 2.01
CA ALA A 6 5.92 6.16 3.28
C ALA A 6 5.03 5.63 4.41
N VAL A 7 5.66 5.22 5.51
CA VAL A 7 4.97 4.87 6.74
C VAL A 7 4.88 6.13 7.60
N GLU A 8 3.67 6.55 7.96
CA GLU A 8 3.45 7.82 8.67
C GLU A 8 3.62 7.69 10.18
N ASN A 9 3.40 6.50 10.73
CA ASN A 9 3.53 6.23 12.17
C ASN A 9 4.92 5.70 12.59
N GLY A 10 5.91 5.79 11.70
CA GLY A 10 7.29 5.35 11.94
C GLY A 10 7.56 3.88 11.58
N PRO A 11 8.84 3.49 11.46
CA PRO A 11 9.24 2.18 10.95
C PRO A 11 9.12 1.04 11.98
N ASP A 12 8.97 1.36 13.27
CA ASP A 12 8.85 0.42 14.38
C ASP A 12 7.50 0.58 15.08
N PHE A 13 6.79 -0.52 15.32
CA PHE A 13 5.47 -0.50 15.95
C PHE A 13 5.21 -1.82 16.69
N PRO A 14 4.34 -1.83 17.71
CA PRO A 14 4.03 -3.04 18.45
C PRO A 14 3.20 -4.02 17.60
N ALA A 15 3.59 -5.29 17.58
CA ALA A 15 2.82 -6.37 16.97
C ALA A 15 1.53 -6.66 17.75
N GLY A 16 0.47 -7.09 17.06
CA GLY A 16 -0.77 -7.52 17.68
C GLY A 16 -1.99 -7.44 16.76
N LEU A 17 -3.14 -7.82 17.31
CA LEU A 17 -4.43 -7.84 16.59
C LEU A 17 -5.32 -6.63 16.89
N SER A 18 -4.90 -5.74 17.80
CA SER A 18 -5.69 -4.58 18.15
C SER A 18 -5.60 -3.49 17.07
N ALA A 19 -6.54 -2.56 17.09
CA ALA A 19 -6.50 -1.39 16.19
C ALA A 19 -5.27 -0.49 16.42
N GLN A 20 -4.61 -0.61 17.57
CA GLN A 20 -3.40 0.16 17.91
C GLN A 20 -2.13 -0.52 17.36
N ASN A 21 -2.22 -1.76 16.89
CA ASN A 21 -1.12 -2.55 16.32
C ASN A 21 -1.21 -2.55 14.79
N LYS A 22 -1.17 -1.35 14.20
CA LYS A 22 -1.29 -1.16 12.76
C LYS A 22 -0.19 -0.26 12.23
N VAL A 23 0.16 -0.48 10.97
CA VAL A 23 1.09 0.37 10.23
C VAL A 23 0.28 1.21 9.27
N HIS A 24 0.38 2.53 9.39
CA HIS A 24 -0.26 3.42 8.45
C HIS A 24 0.73 3.75 7.33
N ALA A 25 0.44 3.30 6.12
CA ALA A 25 1.22 3.63 4.94
C ALA A 25 0.39 4.43 3.94
N ALA A 26 0.98 5.49 3.40
CA ALA A 26 0.32 6.38 2.45
C ALA A 26 1.24 6.71 1.28
N LEU A 27 0.63 7.18 0.18
CA LEU A 27 1.34 7.75 -0.96
C LEU A 27 2.19 8.95 -0.50
N ALA A 28 3.50 8.86 -0.68
CA ALA A 28 4.46 9.92 -0.42
C ALA A 28 4.73 10.71 -1.71
N GLY A 29 3.91 11.74 -1.94
CA GLY A 29 4.10 12.68 -3.05
C GLY A 29 3.12 12.49 -4.21
N ASN A 30 3.56 12.91 -5.40
CA ASN A 30 2.70 12.98 -6.58
C ASN A 30 2.51 11.61 -7.25
N LEU A 31 1.38 11.49 -7.95
CA LEU A 31 1.12 10.36 -8.84
C LEU A 31 2.20 10.26 -9.93
N PRO A 32 2.56 9.03 -10.35
CA PRO A 32 3.54 8.84 -11.41
C PRO A 32 3.02 9.34 -12.76
N MET A 33 1.70 9.44 -12.91
CA MET A 33 1.05 9.94 -14.12
C MET A 33 -0.24 10.64 -13.75
N ALA A 34 -0.53 11.77 -14.39
CA ALA A 34 -1.81 12.45 -14.24
C ALA A 34 -2.94 11.55 -14.79
N PRO A 35 -4.03 11.32 -14.03
CA PRO A 35 -5.16 10.55 -14.53
C PRO A 35 -5.87 11.31 -15.65
N ALA A 36 -6.32 10.60 -16.70
CA ALA A 36 -7.23 11.18 -17.69
C ALA A 36 -8.59 11.51 -17.05
N ALA A 37 -9.34 12.46 -17.60
CA ALA A 37 -10.60 12.99 -17.03
C ALA A 37 -11.63 11.91 -16.64
N ASP A 38 -11.67 10.79 -17.37
CA ASP A 38 -12.56 9.65 -17.10
C ASP A 38 -11.83 8.44 -16.53
N SER A 39 -10.87 8.69 -15.64
CA SER A 39 -10.13 7.62 -14.97
C SER A 39 -10.63 7.38 -13.55
N GLN A 40 -10.51 6.12 -13.13
CA GLN A 40 -10.56 5.70 -11.74
C GLN A 40 -9.20 5.12 -11.38
N LEU A 41 -8.73 5.47 -10.18
CA LEU A 41 -7.52 4.91 -9.60
C LEU A 41 -7.90 3.82 -8.61
N VAL A 42 -7.21 2.68 -8.68
CA VAL A 42 -7.34 1.59 -7.72
C VAL A 42 -5.98 1.34 -7.11
N TYR A 43 -5.93 1.30 -5.78
CA TYR A 43 -4.72 1.00 -5.04
C TYR A 43 -4.84 -0.40 -4.45
N THR A 44 -3.88 -1.27 -4.76
CA THR A 44 -3.77 -2.58 -4.12
C THR A 44 -2.52 -2.59 -3.25
N TRP A 45 -2.72 -2.77 -1.95
CA TRP A 45 -1.69 -2.75 -0.93
C TRP A 45 -1.30 -4.18 -0.56
N TYR A 46 0.01 -4.43 -0.55
CA TYR A 46 0.63 -5.72 -0.28
C TYR A 46 1.48 -5.61 0.97
N SER A 47 1.42 -6.64 1.82
CA SER A 47 2.33 -6.83 2.94
C SER A 47 2.81 -8.27 2.98
N GLU A 48 4.12 -8.45 3.04
CA GLU A 48 4.78 -9.75 3.10
C GLU A 48 5.50 -9.89 4.44
N HIS A 49 5.35 -11.05 5.07
CA HIS A 49 6.01 -11.45 6.31
C HIS A 49 6.41 -12.93 6.20
N ASN A 50 7.38 -13.38 6.98
CA ASN A 50 7.81 -14.80 6.94
C ASN A 50 6.68 -15.78 7.31
N LEU A 51 5.66 -15.33 8.06
CA LEU A 51 4.49 -16.13 8.45
C LEU A 51 3.27 -15.95 7.53
N GLY A 52 3.34 -15.09 6.52
CA GLY A 52 2.22 -14.90 5.61
C GLY A 52 2.26 -13.61 4.81
N ASN A 53 1.41 -13.57 3.79
CA ASN A 53 1.23 -12.42 2.93
C ASN A 53 -0.22 -11.96 3.00
N TRP A 54 -0.43 -10.65 2.98
CA TRP A 54 -1.77 -10.05 2.96
C TRP A 54 -1.87 -9.03 1.84
N THR A 55 -3.09 -8.90 1.32
CA THR A 55 -3.40 -7.96 0.24
C THR A 55 -4.71 -7.26 0.57
N ALA A 56 -4.73 -5.95 0.39
CA ALA A 56 -5.90 -5.10 0.58
C ALA A 56 -6.06 -4.19 -0.63
N SER A 57 -7.10 -4.38 -1.43
CA SER A 57 -7.47 -3.44 -2.48
C SER A 57 -8.33 -2.35 -1.87
N THR A 58 -7.81 -1.13 -1.82
CA THR A 58 -8.51 0.05 -1.31
C THR A 58 -8.74 1.03 -2.46
N GLY A 59 -9.83 1.78 -2.40
CA GLY A 59 -10.02 2.96 -3.27
C GLY A 59 -9.22 4.18 -2.79
N LEU A 60 -8.31 3.98 -1.82
CA LEU A 60 -7.66 5.03 -1.05
C LEU A 60 -6.15 5.03 -1.34
N ASN A 61 -5.56 6.22 -1.31
CA ASN A 61 -4.11 6.41 -1.45
C ASN A 61 -3.33 6.07 -0.16
N TRP A 62 -3.96 5.39 0.79
CA TRP A 62 -3.38 4.89 2.02
C TRP A 62 -3.98 3.54 2.42
N ASN A 63 -3.31 2.84 3.32
CA ASN A 63 -3.81 1.63 3.95
C ASN A 63 -3.25 1.44 5.38
N ASP A 64 -4.08 0.88 6.23
CA ASP A 64 -3.69 0.38 7.54
C ASP A 64 -3.36 -1.12 7.44
N TYR A 65 -2.09 -1.47 7.55
CA TYR A 65 -1.67 -2.86 7.61
C TYR A 65 -1.86 -3.43 9.01
N ARG A 66 -2.44 -4.63 9.09
CA ARG A 66 -2.42 -5.43 10.31
C ARG A 66 -1.06 -6.10 10.44
N VAL A 67 -0.47 -6.00 11.62
CA VAL A 67 0.84 -6.61 11.95
C VAL A 67 0.67 -7.59 13.10
N PRO A 68 0.04 -8.74 12.84
CA PRO A 68 -0.32 -9.71 13.88
C PRO A 68 0.87 -10.37 14.56
N TYR A 69 2.03 -10.38 13.90
CA TYR A 69 3.23 -11.08 14.34
C TYR A 69 4.40 -10.11 14.47
N ARG A 70 5.37 -10.48 15.29
CA ARG A 70 6.64 -9.76 15.42
C ARG A 70 7.56 -10.11 14.26
N GLY A 71 8.37 -9.13 13.84
CA GLY A 71 9.37 -9.30 12.80
C GLY A 71 9.25 -8.30 11.66
N LEU A 72 9.99 -8.56 10.59
CA LEU A 72 10.09 -7.67 9.45
C LEU A 72 8.93 -7.90 8.46
N TYR A 73 8.25 -6.82 8.12
CA TYR A 73 7.25 -6.78 7.06
C TYR A 73 7.79 -5.98 5.88
N THR A 74 7.54 -6.48 4.67
CA THR A 74 7.76 -5.73 3.43
C THR A 74 6.43 -5.23 2.89
N LEU A 75 6.29 -3.91 2.80
CA LEU A 75 5.09 -3.24 2.30
C LEU A 75 5.33 -2.72 0.88
N GLN A 76 4.32 -2.88 0.02
CA GLN A 76 4.33 -2.35 -1.34
C GLN A 76 2.91 -2.03 -1.79
N ALA A 77 2.73 -1.06 -2.66
CA ALA A 77 1.46 -0.74 -3.29
C ALA A 77 1.55 -0.85 -4.81
N LYS A 78 0.43 -1.24 -5.43
CA LYS A 78 0.21 -1.18 -6.87
C LYS A 78 -0.89 -0.18 -7.15
N LEU A 79 -0.62 0.77 -8.03
CA LEU A 79 -1.59 1.74 -8.52
C LEU A 79 -1.99 1.35 -9.93
N GLU A 80 -3.29 1.17 -10.15
CA GLU A 80 -3.85 0.81 -11.44
C GLU A 80 -4.83 1.89 -11.91
N TYR A 81 -4.68 2.28 -13.17
CA TYR A 81 -5.48 3.31 -13.82
C TYR A 81 -6.50 2.64 -14.73
N PHE A 82 -7.78 2.82 -14.44
CA PHE A 82 -8.89 2.32 -15.25
C PHE A 82 -9.58 3.48 -15.93
N ARG A 83 -10.08 3.28 -17.15
CA ARG A 83 -11.13 4.15 -17.68
C ARG A 83 -12.45 3.77 -17.00
N LYS A 84 -13.31 4.74 -16.68
CA LYS A 84 -14.65 4.48 -16.14
C LYS A 84 -15.38 3.48 -17.04
N GLY A 85 -15.91 2.42 -16.44
CA GLY A 85 -16.60 1.32 -17.15
C GLY A 85 -15.67 0.26 -17.77
N SER A 86 -14.34 0.44 -17.77
CA SER A 86 -13.39 -0.58 -18.19
C SER A 86 -13.04 -1.52 -17.03
N ARG A 87 -12.94 -2.81 -17.33
CA ARG A 87 -12.36 -3.82 -16.41
C ARG A 87 -10.86 -4.03 -16.59
N ARG A 88 -10.26 -3.39 -17.59
CA ARG A 88 -8.82 -3.51 -17.88
C ARG A 88 -8.12 -2.19 -17.53
N PRO A 89 -7.05 -2.23 -16.73
CA PRO A 89 -6.24 -1.05 -16.49
C PRO A 89 -5.48 -0.69 -17.77
N TYR A 90 -5.40 0.61 -18.06
CA TYR A 90 -4.59 1.11 -19.19
C TYR A 90 -3.17 1.48 -18.76
N ALA A 91 -2.93 1.65 -17.46
CA ALA A 91 -1.60 1.81 -16.89
C ALA A 91 -1.57 1.21 -15.48
N ALA A 92 -0.40 0.71 -15.08
CA ALA A 92 -0.17 0.22 -13.73
C ALA A 92 1.26 0.55 -13.30
N PHE A 93 1.41 0.95 -12.05
CA PHE A 93 2.70 1.30 -11.47
C PHE A 93 2.84 0.62 -10.12
N TRP A 94 4.05 0.18 -9.82
CA TRP A 94 4.42 -0.30 -8.50
C TRP A 94 5.06 0.81 -7.70
N SER A 95 4.86 0.77 -6.38
CA SER A 95 5.59 1.64 -5.46
C SER A 95 6.99 1.11 -5.17
N ASN A 96 7.80 1.92 -4.48
CA ASN A 96 8.94 1.43 -3.73
C ASN A 96 8.50 0.37 -2.69
N LYS A 97 9.43 -0.49 -2.29
CA LYS A 97 9.26 -1.40 -1.16
C LYS A 97 9.70 -0.70 0.12
N LEU A 98 8.92 -0.86 1.18
CA LEU A 98 9.28 -0.41 2.52
C LEU A 98 9.44 -1.62 3.42
N THR A 99 10.53 -1.67 4.17
CA THR A 99 10.68 -2.65 5.25
C THR A 99 10.40 -1.96 6.56
N VAL A 100 9.53 -2.59 7.36
CA VAL A 100 9.16 -2.12 8.68
C VAL A 100 9.23 -3.25 9.68
N ASN A 101 9.38 -2.93 10.96
CA ASN A 101 9.64 -3.89 12.01
C ASN A 101 8.54 -3.86 13.09
N ALA A 102 7.91 -5.01 13.29
CA ALA A 102 6.92 -5.22 14.32
C ALA A 102 7.60 -5.76 15.59
N THR A 103 7.58 -5.00 16.69
CA THR A 103 8.21 -5.36 17.99
C THR A 103 7.25 -6.02 18.97
#